data_AF-A0A3D1LCS0-F1
#
_entry.id   AF-A0A3D1LCS0-F1
#
_cell.length_a   1.000
_cell.length_b   1.000
_cell.length_c   1.000
_cell.angle_alpha   90.00
_cell.angle_beta   90.00
_cell.angle_gamma   90.00
#
_symmetry.space_group_name_H-M   'P 1'
#
loop_
_entity.id
_entity.type
_entity.pdbx_description
1 polymer ?
#
loop_
_entity_poly.entity_id
_entity_poly.type
_entity_poly.pdbx_seq_one_letter_code
_entity_poly.pdbx_strand_id
1 'polypeptide(L)' 'MADKKRLQGIALILFGILLCLAEEAINRELFHSIGYFPFALIGAITGIAGLVMVFYEKKDDAGK' A
#
# COMPACT_ATOMS: atom_id res chain seq x y z
N MET A 1 -11.79 17.99 -0.38
CA MET A 1 -10.60 17.37 -1.00
C MET A 1 -9.88 16.40 -0.06
N ALA A 2 -10.02 16.54 1.28
CA ALA A 2 -9.44 15.62 2.27
C ALA A 2 -9.96 14.18 2.16
N ASP A 3 -11.25 13.98 1.88
CA ASP A 3 -11.88 12.64 1.85
C ASP A 3 -11.32 11.73 0.76
N LYS A 4 -10.99 12.29 -0.42
CA LYS A 4 -10.37 11.53 -1.51
C LYS A 4 -8.99 11.01 -1.13
N LYS A 5 -8.17 11.81 -0.43
CA LYS A 5 -6.83 11.40 0.02
C LYS A 5 -6.91 10.33 1.09
N ARG A 6 -7.86 10.45 2.03
CA ARG A 6 -8.09 9.43 3.06
C ARG A 6 -8.60 8.13 2.47
N LEU A 7 -9.57 8.17 1.56
CA LEU A 7 -10.08 6.99 0.87
C LEU A 7 -8.97 6.30 0.06
N GLN A 8 -8.14 7.08 -0.65
CA GLN A 8 -7.01 6.55 -1.42
C GLN A 8 -5.94 5.94 -0.51
N GLY A 9 -5.64 6.57 0.63
CA GLY A 9 -4.73 6.01 1.63
C GLY A 9 -5.25 4.72 2.27
N ILE A 10 -6.55 4.66 2.60
CA ILE A 10 -7.21 3.43 3.09
C ILE A 10 -7.14 2.32 2.04
N ALA A 11 -7.41 2.64 0.77
CA ALA A 11 -7.30 1.68 -0.33
C ALA A 11 -5.87 1.14 -0.49
N LEU A 12 -4.84 1.99 -0.36
CA LEU A 12 -3.43 1.58 -0.37
C LEU A 12 -3.05 0.67 0.80
N ILE A 13 -3.60 0.93 2.00
CA ILE A 13 -3.41 0.08 3.17
C ILE A 13 -4.02 -1.31 2.93
N LEU A 14 -5.28 -1.36 2.50
CA LEU A 14 -5.97 -2.61 2.18
C LEU A 14 -5.27 -3.40 1.07
N PHE A 15 -4.82 -2.71 0.03
CA PHE A 15 -4.05 -3.32 -1.06
C PHE A 15 -2.71 -3.88 -0.59
N GLY A 16 -1.97 -3.15 0.25
CA GLY A 16 -0.70 -3.63 0.82
C GLY A 16 -0.86 -4.88 1.68
N ILE A 17 -1.93 -4.94 2.50
CA ILE A 17 -2.27 -6.13 3.30
C ILE A 17 -2.62 -7.30 2.37
N LEU A 18 -3.43 -7.07 1.34
CA LEU A 18 -3.81 -8.09 0.38
C LEU A 18 -2.59 -8.67 -0.35
N LEU A 19 -1.63 -7.81 -0.72
CA LEU A 19 -0.37 -8.20 -1.36
C LEU A 19 0.50 -9.09 -0.46
N CYS A 20 0.59 -8.78 0.84
CA CYS A 20 1.27 -9.64 1.80
C CYS A 20 0.59 -11.01 1.92
N LEU A 21 -0.75 -11.04 2.02
CA LEU A 21 -1.50 -12.29 2.15
C LEU A 21 -1.48 -13.14 0.86
N ALA A 22 -1.42 -12.47 -0.29
CA ALA A 22 -1.40 -13.12 -1.59
C ALA A 22 0.01 -13.51 -2.04
N GLU A 23 1.07 -13.18 -1.29
CA GLU A 23 2.47 -13.45 -1.68
C GLU A 23 2.68 -14.92 -2.05
N GLU A 24 2.24 -15.87 -1.23
CA GLU A 24 2.42 -17.30 -1.50
C GLU A 24 1.70 -17.72 -2.79
N ALA A 25 0.46 -17.25 -2.99
CA ALA A 25 -0.34 -17.58 -4.16
C ALA A 25 0.24 -16.96 -5.45
N ILE A 26 0.62 -15.68 -5.40
CA ILE A 26 1.22 -14.94 -6.51
C ILE A 26 2.57 -15.53 -6.88
N ASN A 27 3.41 -15.82 -5.89
CA ASN A 27 4.75 -16.33 -6.14
C ASN A 27 4.71 -17.74 -6.73
N ARG A 28 3.75 -18.57 -6.32
CA ARG A 28 3.55 -19.94 -6.83
C ARG A 28 2.95 -20.00 -8.24
N GLU A 29 2.03 -19.11 -8.58
CA GLU A 29 1.33 -19.12 -9.88
C GLU A 29 2.04 -18.28 -10.95
N LEU A 30 2.56 -17.10 -10.58
CA LEU A 30 3.09 -16.11 -11.53
C LEU A 30 4.62 -16.07 -11.59
N PHE A 31 5.32 -16.36 -10.48
CA PHE A 31 6.77 -16.23 -10.38
C PHE A 31 7.52 -17.56 -10.23
N HIS A 32 6.83 -18.69 -10.39
CA HIS A 32 7.44 -20.03 -10.35
C HIS A 32 8.66 -20.15 -11.27
N SER A 33 8.70 -19.42 -12.39
CA SER A 33 9.80 -19.45 -13.37
C SER A 33 10.85 -18.33 -13.19
N ILE A 34 10.54 -17.25 -12.46
CA ILE A 34 11.39 -16.04 -12.38
C ILE A 34 12.10 -15.90 -11.01
N GLY A 35 11.75 -16.75 -10.04
CA GLY A 35 12.36 -16.80 -8.71
C GLY A 35 11.53 -16.07 -7.66
N TYR A 36 11.79 -16.37 -6.38
CA TYR A 36 11.03 -15.87 -5.24
C TYR A 36 11.10 -14.33 -5.17
N PHE A 37 10.02 -13.67 -5.58
CA PHE A 37 9.91 -12.22 -5.54
C PHE A 37 9.27 -11.80 -4.21
N PRO A 38 9.85 -10.83 -3.47
CA PRO A 38 9.42 -10.50 -2.10
C PRO A 38 8.16 -9.61 -2.12
N PHE A 39 7.00 -10.20 -2.43
CA PHE A 39 5.73 -9.48 -2.48
C PHE A 39 5.31 -8.94 -1.12
N ALA A 40 5.69 -9.60 -0.01
CA ALA A 40 5.48 -9.03 1.32
C ALA A 40 6.24 -7.72 1.52
N LEU A 41 7.43 -7.57 0.96
CA LEU A 41 8.20 -6.33 1.05
C LEU A 41 7.49 -5.20 0.28
N ILE A 42 7.00 -5.50 -0.92
CA ILE A 42 6.22 -4.53 -1.71
C ILE A 42 4.92 -4.17 -0.99
N GLY A 43 4.19 -5.16 -0.47
CA GLY A 43 2.98 -4.97 0.31
C GLY A 43 3.21 -4.08 1.53
N ALA A 44 4.28 -4.32 2.28
CA ALA A 44 4.67 -3.52 3.44
C ALA A 44 4.97 -2.06 3.07
N ILE A 45 5.79 -1.81 2.04
CA ILE A 45 6.10 -0.45 1.57
C ILE A 45 4.83 0.28 1.14
N THR A 46 3.96 -0.40 0.39
CA THR A 46 2.73 0.19 -0.13
C THR A 46 1.74 0.50 1.00
N GLY A 47 1.64 -0.37 2.00
CA GLY A 47 0.84 -0.15 3.20
C GLY A 47 1.34 1.03 4.04
N ILE A 48 2.66 1.15 4.23
CA ILE A 48 3.28 2.28 4.93
C ILE A 48 3.00 3.59 4.16
N ALA A 49 3.13 3.60 2.83
CA ALA A 49 2.80 4.75 2.01
C ALA A 49 1.32 5.16 2.14
N GLY A 50 0.41 4.19 2.18
CA GLY A 50 -1.01 4.42 2.47
C GLY A 50 -1.23 5.02 3.85
N LEU A 51 -0.52 4.52 4.88
CA LEU A 51 -0.54 5.08 6.24
C LEU A 51 -0.09 6.55 6.23
N VAL A 52 1.05 6.85 5.59
CA VAL A 52 1.53 8.23 5.45
C VAL A 52 0.49 9.08 4.71
N MET A 53 -0.17 8.58 3.66
CA MET A 53 -1.18 9.35 2.94
C MET A 53 -2.44 9.65 3.77
N VAL A 54 -2.81 8.76 4.71
CA VAL A 54 -3.96 8.95 5.64
C VAL A 54 -3.62 9.86 6.82
N PHE A 55 -2.42 9.71 7.37
CA PHE A 55 -2.01 10.36 8.62
C PHE A 55 -1.16 11.62 8.42
N TYR A 56 -0.50 11.74 7.27
CA TYR A 56 0.28 12.92 6.89
C TYR A 56 -0.62 13.88 6.11
N GLU A 57 -1.59 14.48 6.80
CA GLU A 57 -2.21 15.71 6.32
C GLU A 57 -1.16 16.82 6.37
N LYS A 58 -0.72 17.29 5.19
CA LYS A 58 0.00 18.56 5.14
C LYS A 58 -0.90 19.63 5.73
N LYS A 59 -0.41 20.31 6.77
CA LYS A 59 -0.85 21.65 7.17
C LYS A 59 -0.47 22.67 6.08
N ASP A 60 -1.03 22.52 4.90
CA ASP A 60 -1.25 23.63 3.98
C ASP A 60 -2.76 23.88 4.12
N ASP A 61 -3.22 24.57 5.18
CA ASP A 61 -3.77 25.91 5.04
C ASP A 61 -3.94 26.58 6.43
N ALA A 62 -2.84 26.81 7.16
CA ALA A 62 -2.85 27.73 8.33
C ALA A 62 -2.56 29.17 7.90
N GLY A 63 -3.14 29.62 6.79
CA GLY A 63 -2.85 30.94 6.23
C GLY A 63 -3.64 31.29 4.98
N LYS A 64 -4.97 31.37 5.09
CA LYS A 64 -5.77 32.39 4.42
C LYS A 64 -6.89 32.84 5.35
#